data_AF-A7S9G0-F1
#
_entry.id   AF-A7S9G0-F1
#
_cell.length_a   1.000
_cell.length_b   1.000
_cell.length_c   1.000
_cell.angle_alpha   90.00
_cell.angle_beta   90.00
_cell.angle_gamma   90.00
#
_symmetry.space_group_name_H-M   'P 1'
#
loop_
_entity.id
_entity.type
_entity.pdbx_description
1 polymer ?
#
loop_
_entity_poly.entity_id
_entity_poly.type
_entity_poly.pdbx_seq_one_letter_code
_entity_poly.pdbx_strand_id
1 'polypeptide(L)'
;MAPHDCIKLPIPKNMYSRCPSTFKAPARGCRYECFSDGQCQPDHVCCVSGCYRKCVALTHCQKAKLEYSAIGDDEEGYVPNCSNDGTYSETQCARRRGVTKCWRVDKNTGKKVGGDVTVDFSRPSPSHNVFPPEEEEEEESDSG
;
A
#
# COMPACT_ATOMS: atom_id res chain seq x y z
N MET A 1 10.91 -46.10 -17.96
CA MET A 1 10.63 -44.67 -17.69
C MET A 1 9.95 -44.56 -16.34
N ALA A 2 10.62 -44.00 -15.34
CA ALA A 2 10.02 -43.78 -14.02
C ALA A 2 9.16 -42.50 -14.06
N PRO A 3 8.02 -42.46 -13.33
CA PRO A 3 7.21 -41.26 -13.22
C PRO A 3 8.00 -40.18 -12.50
N HIS A 4 7.99 -38.95 -13.03
CA HIS A 4 8.66 -37.82 -12.41
C HIS A 4 8.04 -37.56 -11.04
N ASP A 5 8.76 -37.94 -9.98
CA ASP A 5 8.50 -37.48 -8.63
C ASP A 5 8.46 -35.94 -8.64
N CYS A 6 7.28 -35.38 -8.40
CA CYS A 6 7.12 -33.96 -8.13
C CYS A 6 7.86 -33.66 -6.82
N ILE A 7 9.14 -33.26 -6.94
CA ILE A 7 9.91 -32.73 -5.82
C ILE A 7 9.04 -31.64 -5.19
N LYS A 8 8.58 -31.86 -3.96
CA LYS A 8 7.97 -30.82 -3.13
C LYS A 8 9.05 -29.78 -2.86
N LEU A 9 9.25 -28.87 -3.82
CA LEU A 9 10.13 -27.74 -3.62
C LEU A 9 9.56 -26.94 -2.46
N PRO A 10 10.38 -26.64 -1.43
CA PRO A 10 9.93 -25.85 -0.29
C PRO A 10 9.43 -24.50 -0.84
N ILE A 11 8.14 -24.22 -0.67
CA ILE A 11 7.57 -22.94 -1.08
C ILE A 11 8.17 -21.89 -0.14
N PRO A 12 9.02 -20.97 -0.61
CA PRO A 12 9.53 -19.93 0.25
C PRO A 12 8.34 -19.12 0.75
N LYS A 13 8.24 -18.98 2.08
CA LYS A 13 7.12 -18.31 2.78
C LYS A 13 6.93 -16.84 2.37
N ASN A 14 7.82 -16.30 1.53
CA ASN A 14 7.83 -14.92 1.05
C ASN A 14 7.24 -14.73 -0.38
N MET A 15 6.63 -15.76 -0.97
CA MET A 15 6.06 -15.69 -2.32
C MET A 15 4.56 -15.37 -2.37
N TYR A 16 3.83 -15.51 -1.26
CA TYR A 16 2.40 -15.26 -1.20
C TYR A 16 2.04 -13.78 -1.01
N SER A 17 2.93 -12.97 -0.44
CA SER A 17 2.68 -11.55 -0.13
C SER A 17 2.80 -10.61 -1.33
N ARG A 18 3.19 -11.13 -2.50
CA ARG A 18 3.46 -10.36 -3.72
C ARG A 18 2.39 -10.51 -4.80
N CYS A 19 1.40 -11.36 -4.55
CA CYS A 19 0.32 -11.63 -5.49
C CYS A 19 -0.88 -10.72 -5.27
N PRO A 20 -1.56 -10.31 -6.36
CA PRO A 20 -2.84 -9.63 -6.26
C PRO A 20 -3.85 -10.44 -5.45
N SER A 21 -4.67 -9.78 -4.63
CA SER A 21 -5.73 -10.42 -3.85
C SER A 21 -6.82 -11.07 -4.72
N THR A 22 -6.91 -10.64 -5.98
CA THR A 22 -7.79 -11.21 -7.01
C THR A 22 -7.27 -12.53 -7.59
N PHE A 23 -6.01 -12.89 -7.36
CA PHE A 23 -5.44 -14.13 -7.85
C PHE A 23 -6.02 -15.33 -7.09
N LYS A 24 -6.78 -16.16 -7.79
CA LYS A 24 -7.38 -17.39 -7.26
C LYS A 24 -7.14 -18.55 -8.23
N ALA A 25 -6.92 -19.73 -7.68
CA ALA A 25 -6.90 -20.95 -8.46
C ALA A 25 -8.29 -21.22 -9.08
N PRO A 26 -8.34 -21.84 -10.28
CA PRO A 26 -9.60 -22.34 -10.83
C PRO A 26 -10.18 -23.43 -9.92
N ALA A 27 -11.50 -23.63 -10.00
CA ALA A 27 -12.20 -24.60 -9.15
C ALA A 27 -11.76 -26.06 -9.38
N ARG A 28 -11.16 -26.36 -10.54
CA ARG A 28 -10.68 -27.69 -10.90
C ARG A 28 -9.37 -27.60 -11.68
N GLY A 29 -8.50 -28.58 -11.45
CA GLY A 29 -7.25 -28.74 -12.19
C GLY A 29 -6.06 -28.00 -11.58
N CYS A 30 -4.92 -28.68 -11.60
CA CYS A 30 -3.63 -28.07 -11.31
C CYS A 30 -2.95 -27.73 -12.64
N ARG A 31 -2.37 -26.54 -12.72
CA ARG A 31 -1.59 -26.10 -13.88
C ARG A 31 -0.38 -25.31 -13.38
N TYR A 32 0.75 -25.56 -14.02
CA TYR A 32 2.02 -24.90 -13.72
C TYR A 32 2.48 -24.16 -14.97
N GLU A 33 2.37 -22.83 -14.97
CA GLU A 33 2.90 -21.99 -16.04
C GLU A 33 4.27 -21.40 -15.68
N CYS A 34 4.61 -21.37 -14.38
CA CYS A 34 5.87 -20.83 -13.87
C CYS A 34 6.28 -21.51 -12.55
N PHE A 35 7.58 -21.51 -12.29
CA PHE A 35 8.20 -21.97 -11.04
C PHE A 35 8.92 -20.84 -10.29
N SER A 36 9.26 -19.74 -10.96
CA SER A 36 9.83 -18.53 -10.35
C SER A 36 9.45 -17.28 -11.15
N ASP A 37 9.65 -16.10 -10.55
CA ASP A 37 9.39 -14.80 -11.20
C ASP A 37 10.27 -14.61 -12.45
N GLY A 38 11.47 -15.18 -12.49
CA GLY A 38 12.40 -15.08 -13.62
C GLY A 38 11.92 -15.81 -14.90
N GLN A 39 10.86 -16.61 -14.81
CA GLN A 39 10.22 -17.22 -15.99
C GLN A 39 9.11 -16.34 -16.57
N CYS A 40 8.78 -15.23 -15.91
CA CYS A 40 7.73 -14.32 -16.31
C CYS A 40 8.29 -13.06 -16.99
N GLN A 41 7.41 -12.29 -17.62
CA GLN A 41 7.75 -11.01 -18.26
C GLN A 41 8.15 -9.93 -17.21
N PRO A 42 8.78 -8.81 -17.61
CA PRO A 42 9.34 -7.79 -16.69
C PRO A 42 8.37 -7.11 -15.71
N ASP A 43 7.07 -7.37 -15.80
CA ASP A 43 6.03 -6.85 -14.90
C ASP A 43 5.11 -7.96 -14.37
N HIS A 44 5.60 -9.19 -14.36
CA HIS A 44 4.83 -10.36 -13.94
C HIS A 44 5.51 -11.07 -12.78
N VAL A 45 4.69 -11.62 -11.89
CA VAL A 45 5.14 -12.46 -10.78
C VAL A 45 4.52 -13.84 -10.88
N CYS A 46 5.26 -14.85 -10.43
CA CYS A 46 4.79 -16.22 -10.42
C CYS A 46 3.93 -16.46 -9.19
N CYS A 47 2.61 -16.31 -9.35
CA CYS A 47 1.66 -16.47 -8.27
C CYS A 47 1.25 -17.93 -8.05
N VAL A 48 1.09 -18.30 -6.79
CA VAL A 48 0.81 -19.67 -6.35
C VAL A 48 -0.43 -19.71 -5.48
N SER A 49 -1.35 -20.62 -5.81
CA SER A 49 -2.53 -20.92 -5.00
C SER A 49 -2.72 -22.43 -4.99
N GLY A 50 -2.34 -23.07 -3.88
CA GLY A 50 -2.26 -24.52 -3.79
C GLY A 50 -1.31 -25.11 -4.84
N CYS A 51 -1.83 -25.95 -5.73
CA CYS A 51 -1.10 -26.55 -6.85
C CYS A 51 -1.15 -25.73 -8.15
N TYR A 52 -1.86 -24.60 -8.18
CA TYR A 52 -1.97 -23.76 -9.36
C TYR A 52 -0.91 -22.66 -9.33
N ARG A 53 -0.16 -22.51 -10.43
CA ARG A 53 0.89 -21.50 -10.57
C ARG A 53 0.81 -20.81 -11.93
N LYS A 54 0.78 -19.48 -11.92
CA LYS A 54 0.69 -18.68 -13.15
C LYS A 54 1.44 -17.36 -13.04
N CYS A 55 2.04 -16.93 -14.15
CA CYS A 55 2.57 -15.58 -14.29
C CYS A 55 1.40 -14.58 -14.33
N VAL A 56 1.35 -13.67 -13.36
CA VAL A 56 0.30 -12.66 -13.24
C VAL A 56 0.91 -11.29 -13.49
N ALA A 57 0.33 -10.55 -14.43
CA ALA A 57 0.69 -9.16 -14.68
C ALA A 57 0.34 -8.30 -13.47
N LEU A 58 1.29 -7.48 -13.03
CA LEU A 58 1.06 -6.50 -11.98
C LEU A 58 0.59 -5.19 -12.57
N THR A 59 -0.29 -4.52 -11.84
CA THR A 59 -0.61 -3.12 -12.12
C THR A 59 0.54 -2.19 -11.71
N HIS A 60 0.48 -0.93 -12.14
CA HIS A 60 1.43 0.09 -11.72
C HIS A 60 1.57 0.20 -10.20
N CYS A 61 0.45 0.23 -9.45
CA CYS A 61 0.51 0.31 -7.99
C CYS A 61 1.12 -0.94 -7.37
N GLN A 62 0.74 -2.13 -7.84
CA GLN A 62 1.25 -3.39 -7.29
C GLN A 62 2.76 -3.52 -7.51
N LYS A 63 3.24 -3.17 -8.72
CA LYS A 63 4.67 -3.12 -9.02
C LYS A 63 5.40 -2.14 -8.10
N ALA A 64 4.90 -0.90 -8.01
CA ALA A 64 5.50 0.11 -7.14
C ALA A 64 5.53 -0.37 -5.68
N LYS A 65 4.47 -1.00 -5.19
CA LYS A 65 4.41 -1.55 -3.83
C LYS A 65 5.53 -2.55 -3.56
N LEU A 66 5.85 -3.42 -4.53
CA LEU A 66 6.97 -4.37 -4.40
C LEU A 66 8.32 -3.66 -4.37
N GLU A 67 8.52 -2.68 -5.25
CA GLU A 67 9.75 -1.89 -5.32
C GLU A 67 9.99 -1.13 -4.01
N TYR A 68 8.99 -0.41 -3.50
CA TYR A 68 9.09 0.34 -2.25
C TYR A 68 9.25 -0.58 -1.02
N SER A 69 8.64 -1.77 -1.04
CA SER A 69 8.74 -2.73 0.06
C SER A 69 10.11 -3.43 0.11
N ALA A 70 10.81 -3.53 -1.03
CA ALA A 70 12.13 -4.15 -1.10
C ALA A 70 13.26 -3.26 -0.53
N ILE A 71 13.01 -1.96 -0.38
CA ILE A 71 14.01 -0.99 0.09
C ILE A 71 14.18 -1.05 1.62
N GLY A 72 13.27 -1.70 2.35
CA GLY A 72 13.38 -1.92 3.79
C GLY A 72 12.87 -0.75 4.62
N ASP A 73 12.13 -1.10 5.67
CA ASP A 73 11.51 -0.22 6.65
C ASP A 73 12.49 -0.02 7.81
N ASP A 74 13.22 1.09 7.80
CA ASP A 74 13.81 1.65 9.02
C ASP A 74 13.45 3.13 9.05
N GLU A 75 12.43 3.43 9.85
CA GLU A 75 11.88 4.76 10.19
C GLU A 75 11.23 5.60 9.09
N GLU A 76 11.52 5.36 7.80
CA GLU A 76 11.38 6.40 6.80
C GLU A 76 10.96 5.89 5.40
N GLY A 77 9.74 5.38 5.25
CA GLY A 77 9.26 4.86 3.96
C GLY A 77 7.81 5.16 3.61
N TYR A 78 7.58 5.60 2.36
CA TYR A 78 6.25 5.57 1.73
C TYR A 78 6.11 4.27 0.95
N VAL A 79 5.14 3.44 1.32
CA VAL A 79 4.72 2.28 0.52
C VAL A 79 3.33 2.60 -0.04
N PRO A 80 3.12 2.56 -1.37
CA PRO A 80 1.83 2.91 -1.94
C PRO A 80 0.75 1.91 -1.52
N ASN A 81 -0.40 2.46 -1.16
CA ASN A 81 -1.60 1.69 -0.89
C ASN A 81 -2.35 1.44 -2.20
N CYS A 82 -2.63 0.17 -2.49
CA CYS A 82 -3.38 -0.24 -3.67
C CYS A 82 -4.78 -0.69 -3.29
N SER A 83 -5.74 -0.38 -4.15
CA SER A 83 -7.11 -0.90 -4.13
C SER A 83 -7.12 -2.40 -4.50
N ASN A 84 -8.26 -3.06 -4.29
CA ASN A 84 -8.41 -4.50 -4.57
C ASN A 84 -8.27 -4.86 -6.06
N ASP A 85 -8.62 -3.93 -6.95
CA ASP A 85 -8.42 -4.04 -8.40
C ASP A 85 -6.96 -3.80 -8.83
N GLY A 86 -6.10 -3.39 -7.89
CA GLY A 86 -4.71 -3.06 -8.12
C GLY A 86 -4.46 -1.62 -8.54
N THR A 87 -5.47 -0.74 -8.63
CA THR A 87 -5.19 0.69 -8.84
C THR A 87 -4.60 1.32 -7.58
N TYR A 88 -4.08 2.54 -7.69
CA TYR A 88 -3.75 3.31 -6.48
C TYR A 88 -5.04 3.63 -5.71
N SER A 89 -4.97 3.51 -4.39
CA SER A 89 -5.97 4.14 -3.52
C SER A 89 -5.96 5.64 -3.78
N GLU A 90 -7.15 6.25 -3.84
CA GLU A 90 -7.32 7.68 -4.11
C GLU A 90 -6.53 8.56 -3.13
N THR A 91 -6.49 8.13 -1.86
CA THR A 91 -5.65 8.74 -0.82
C THR A 91 -4.45 7.84 -0.53
N GLN A 92 -3.28 8.45 -0.54
CA GLN A 92 -2.00 7.86 -0.17
C GLN A 92 -1.50 8.52 1.10
N CYS A 93 -0.87 7.77 2.00
CA CYS A 93 -0.32 8.30 3.25
C CYS A 93 1.07 7.75 3.49
N ALA A 94 1.99 8.61 3.90
CA ALA A 94 3.30 8.26 4.41
C ALA A 94 3.38 8.61 5.89
N ARG A 95 4.00 7.74 6.69
CA ARG A 95 4.23 7.97 8.11
C ARG A 95 5.73 8.00 8.36
N ARG A 96 6.21 9.05 9.03
CA ARG A 96 7.61 9.21 9.45
C ARG A 96 7.66 9.83 10.84
N ARG A 97 8.34 9.18 11.79
CA ARG A 97 8.57 9.69 13.17
C ARG A 97 7.36 10.35 13.83
N GLY A 98 6.18 9.72 13.76
CA GLY A 98 4.95 10.24 14.37
C GLY A 98 4.22 11.32 13.55
N VAL A 99 4.76 11.73 12.41
CA VAL A 99 4.10 12.60 11.43
C VAL A 99 3.47 11.74 10.33
N THR A 100 2.20 11.97 10.05
CA THR A 100 1.46 11.33 8.96
C THR A 100 1.12 12.38 7.90
N LYS A 101 1.58 12.14 6.68
CA LYS A 101 1.30 13.00 5.53
C LYS A 101 0.46 12.24 4.53
N CYS A 102 -0.72 12.76 4.19
CA CYS A 102 -1.63 12.15 3.22
C CYS A 102 -1.89 13.08 2.03
N TRP A 103 -2.05 12.53 0.83
CA TRP A 103 -2.34 13.27 -0.39
C TRP A 103 -3.23 12.49 -1.34
N ARG A 104 -3.91 13.21 -2.24
CA ARG A 104 -4.69 12.57 -3.32
C ARG A 104 -3.82 12.24 -4.52
N VAL A 105 -4.07 11.09 -5.12
CA VAL A 105 -3.40 10.64 -6.35
C VAL A 105 -4.39 10.24 -7.44
N ASP A 106 -3.92 10.31 -8.68
CA ASP A 106 -4.59 9.67 -9.81
C ASP A 106 -4.53 8.14 -9.66
N LYS A 107 -5.68 7.47 -9.84
CA LYS A 107 -5.83 6.02 -9.58
C LYS A 107 -4.97 5.15 -10.50
N ASN A 108 -4.68 5.61 -11.72
CA ASN A 108 -3.97 4.81 -12.72
C ASN A 108 -2.46 5.04 -12.68
N THR A 109 -2.04 6.28 -12.42
CA THR A 109 -0.64 6.70 -12.51
C THR A 109 0.05 6.90 -11.16
N GLY A 110 -0.73 7.04 -10.07
CA GLY A 110 -0.20 7.33 -8.74
C GLY A 110 0.33 8.76 -8.57
N LYS A 111 0.18 9.64 -9.58
CA LYS A 111 0.63 11.04 -9.51
C LYS A 111 -0.23 11.84 -8.55
N LYS A 112 0.38 12.70 -7.73
CA LYS A 112 -0.34 13.64 -6.85
C LYS A 112 -1.19 14.60 -7.69
N VAL A 113 -2.48 14.72 -7.36
CA VAL A 113 -3.45 15.56 -8.11
C VAL A 113 -4.09 16.67 -7.29
N GLY A 114 -3.73 16.83 -6.02
CA GLY A 114 -4.29 17.86 -5.15
C GLY A 114 -3.43 18.15 -3.94
N GLY A 115 -3.99 18.88 -2.97
CA GLY A 115 -3.33 19.20 -1.71
C GLY A 115 -3.01 17.98 -0.85
N ASP A 116 -2.16 18.20 0.13
CA ASP A 116 -1.73 17.25 1.15
C ASP A 116 -2.09 17.75 2.54
N VAL A 117 -2.46 16.81 3.41
CA VAL A 117 -2.70 17.06 4.84
C VAL A 117 -1.57 16.41 5.61
N THR A 118 -1.01 17.14 6.58
CA THR A 118 0.03 16.63 7.47
C THR A 118 -0.46 16.71 8.90
N VAL A 119 -0.42 15.59 9.61
CA VAL A 119 -0.80 15.47 11.02
C VAL A 119 0.45 15.08 11.80
N ASP A 120 0.83 15.90 12.77
CA ASP A 120 1.96 15.63 13.65
C ASP A 120 1.44 15.29 15.04
N PHE A 121 1.46 14.01 15.39
CA PHE A 121 0.98 13.53 16.70
C PHE A 121 1.98 13.81 17.84
N SER A 122 3.20 14.24 17.51
CA SER A 122 4.20 14.62 18.52
C SER A 122 4.01 16.06 19.03
N ARG A 123 3.22 16.87 18.31
CA ARG A 123 2.81 18.20 18.75
C ARG A 123 1.37 18.15 19.27
N PRO A 124 1.09 18.64 20.48
CA PRO A 124 -0.28 18.85 20.91
C PRO A 124 -0.95 19.78 19.89
N SER A 125 -2.14 19.39 19.40
CA SER A 125 -2.92 20.25 18.51
C SER A 125 -3.13 21.61 19.21
N PRO A 126 -3.01 22.74 18.51
CA PRO A 126 -3.63 23.97 18.99
C PRO A 126 -5.12 23.64 19.14
N SER A 127 -5.62 23.63 20.36
CA SER A 127 -7.01 23.30 20.66
C SER A 127 -7.93 24.00 19.66
N HIS A 128 -8.86 23.24 19.08
CA HIS A 128 -10.16 23.76 18.70
C HIS A 128 -10.84 24.29 19.97
N ASN A 129 -10.44 25.47 20.41
CA ASN A 129 -11.27 26.36 21.20
C ASN A 129 -11.83 27.35 20.18
N VAL A 130 -12.78 26.91 19.36
CA VAL A 130 -13.71 27.85 18.72
C VAL A 130 -14.65 28.29 19.84
N PHE A 131 -14.18 29.23 20.66
CA PHE A 131 -15.10 30.10 21.35
C PHE A 131 -15.78 30.94 20.25
N PRO A 132 -17.12 31.02 20.22
CA PRO A 132 -17.80 32.04 19.43
C PRO A 132 -17.21 33.42 19.81
N PRO A 133 -17.09 34.38 18.89
CA PRO A 133 -16.80 35.75 19.28
C PRO A 133 -17.99 36.23 20.12
N GLU A 134 -17.83 36.30 21.44
CA GLU A 134 -18.70 37.12 22.27
C GLU A 134 -18.31 38.58 22.01
N GLU A 135 -19.34 39.36 21.77
CA GLU A 135 -19.35 40.69 21.19
C GLU A 135 -18.57 41.69 22.08
N GLU A 136 -17.96 42.68 21.43
CA GLU A 136 -17.30 43.81 22.09
C GLU A 136 -18.34 44.56 22.95
N GLU A 137 -18.19 44.55 24.27
CA GLU A 137 -18.70 45.60 25.14
C GLU A 137 -17.52 46.28 25.84
N GLU A 138 -17.34 47.55 25.47
CA GLU A 138 -16.40 48.50 26.05
C GLU A 138 -16.83 48.92 27.48
N GLU A 139 -15.87 49.54 28.18
CA GLU A 139 -15.99 50.35 29.41
C GLU A 139 -16.06 49.60 30.76
N GLU A 140 -15.41 50.01 31.84
CA GLU A 140 -14.48 51.10 32.13
C GLU A 140 -13.81 50.79 33.50
N SER A 141 -12.65 51.42 33.73
CA SER A 141 -11.91 51.51 34.99
C SER A 141 -12.76 51.80 36.24
N ASP A 142 -12.36 51.29 37.41
CA ASP A 142 -11.89 52.14 38.53
C ASP A 142 -11.28 51.32 39.68
N SER A 143 -10.31 51.93 40.36
CA SER A 143 -9.55 51.42 41.50
C SER A 143 -10.27 51.71 42.82
N GLY A 144 -10.13 50.82 43.82
CA GLY A 144 -10.55 51.10 45.21
C GLY A 144 -10.35 49.94 46.16
#